data_AF-A0AAD2JG32-F1
#
_entry.id   AF-A0AAD2JG32-F1
#
_cell.length_a   1.000
_cell.length_b   1.000
_cell.length_c   1.000
_cell.angle_alpha   90.00
_cell.angle_beta   90.00
_cell.angle_gamma   90.00
#
_symmetry.space_group_name_H-M   'P 1'
#
loop_
_entity.id
_entity.type
_entity.pdbx_description
1 polymer ?
#
loop_
_entity_poly.entity_id
_entity_poly.type
_entity_poly.pdbx_seq_one_letter_code
_entity_poly.pdbx_strand_id
1 'polypeptide(L)'
;MSTPERNEIIFAAHRAAGPGATLESVAAQTRLLLDCFAEGSPVLAEFDKEAIRAEATTKTTTFYGTLLFVDKEITSTRGVMFLKTRPSDHHPNGKELVRTDRTDTVEGQEVAKKAQTLVGHRVAVTMRIEKAVIAGKNRTVRVVHAIVSNGVDPAFNPADPSYQPDYEDLKLDKMASRLPRPGPPLAALPGAAA
;
A
#
# COMPACT_ATOMS: atom_id res chain seq x y z
N MET A 1 0.83 -34.56 -15.14
CA MET A 1 1.97 -33.67 -15.45
C MET A 1 2.74 -34.20 -16.64
N SER A 2 2.74 -33.45 -17.73
CA SER A 2 3.40 -33.79 -19.01
C SER A 2 4.93 -33.62 -18.92
N THR A 3 5.68 -34.19 -19.87
CA THR A 3 7.15 -34.05 -19.91
C THR A 3 7.60 -32.58 -20.02
N PRO A 4 6.96 -31.72 -20.85
CA PRO A 4 7.27 -30.30 -20.89
C PRO A 4 7.07 -29.60 -19.53
N GLU A 5 5.95 -29.84 -18.85
CA GLU A 5 5.67 -29.25 -17.52
C GLU A 5 6.73 -29.65 -16.48
N ARG A 6 7.16 -30.92 -16.48
CA ARG A 6 8.23 -31.38 -15.57
C ARG A 6 9.54 -30.66 -15.83
N ASN A 7 9.88 -30.42 -17.09
CA ASN A 7 11.11 -29.70 -17.46
C ASN A 7 11.06 -28.25 -16.99
N GLU A 8 9.91 -27.58 -17.09
CA GLU A 8 9.75 -26.20 -16.61
C GLU A 8 9.97 -26.08 -15.10
N ILE A 9 9.38 -27.00 -14.32
CA ILE A 9 9.57 -27.03 -12.86
C ILE A 9 11.05 -27.27 -12.51
N ILE A 10 11.72 -28.21 -13.20
CA ILE A 10 13.14 -28.48 -12.98
C ILE A 10 14.01 -27.25 -13.31
N PHE A 11 13.72 -26.55 -14.41
CA PHE A 11 14.45 -25.34 -14.77
C PHE A 11 14.22 -24.19 -13.78
N ALA A 12 12.99 -24.00 -13.31
CA ALA A 12 12.68 -23.01 -12.28
C ALA A 12 13.39 -23.34 -10.96
N ALA A 13 13.37 -24.62 -10.55
CA ALA A 13 14.07 -25.09 -9.35
C ALA A 13 15.59 -24.89 -9.44
N HIS A 14 16.18 -25.17 -10.61
CA HIS A 14 17.60 -24.94 -10.83
C HIS A 14 17.98 -23.45 -10.75
N ARG A 15 17.16 -22.57 -11.34
CA ARG A 15 17.37 -21.11 -11.23
C ARG A 15 17.23 -20.62 -9.79
N ALA A 16 16.25 -21.13 -9.05
CA ALA A 16 16.03 -20.77 -7.65
C ALA A 16 17.18 -21.24 -6.74
N ALA A 17 17.77 -22.41 -7.02
CA ALA A 17 18.92 -22.94 -6.28
C ALA A 17 20.20 -22.11 -6.49
N GLY A 18 20.30 -21.38 -7.61
CA GLY A 18 21.38 -20.44 -7.90
C GLY A 18 22.65 -21.07 -8.50
N PRO A 19 23.71 -20.27 -8.73
CA PRO A 19 24.95 -20.74 -9.34
C PRO A 19 25.63 -21.82 -8.49
N GLY A 20 26.10 -22.91 -9.13
CA GLY A 20 26.74 -24.03 -8.44
C GLY A 20 25.78 -25.03 -7.79
N ALA A 21 24.48 -24.95 -8.11
CA ALA A 21 23.46 -25.85 -7.59
C ALA A 21 23.83 -27.34 -7.77
N THR A 22 23.77 -28.09 -6.67
CA THR A 22 23.86 -29.56 -6.67
C THR A 22 22.50 -30.18 -6.97
N LEU A 23 22.48 -31.44 -7.40
CA LEU A 23 21.21 -32.17 -7.63
C LEU A 23 20.32 -32.20 -6.38
N GLU A 24 20.91 -32.25 -5.20
CA GLU A 24 20.17 -32.21 -3.93
C GLU A 24 19.48 -30.85 -3.71
N SER A 25 20.18 -29.75 -3.99
CA SER A 25 19.58 -28.41 -3.91
C SER A 25 18.45 -28.20 -4.94
N VAL A 26 18.62 -28.72 -6.16
CA VAL A 26 17.56 -28.69 -7.19
C VAL A 26 16.37 -29.54 -6.78
N ALA A 27 16.59 -30.73 -6.22
CA ALA A 27 15.52 -31.58 -5.72
C ALA A 27 14.75 -30.92 -4.57
N ALA A 28 15.44 -30.23 -3.65
CA ALA A 28 14.80 -29.47 -2.58
C ALA A 28 13.92 -28.34 -3.11
N GLN A 29 14.41 -27.55 -4.06
CA GLN A 29 13.62 -26.47 -4.69
C GLN A 29 12.46 -27.03 -5.54
N THR A 30 12.64 -28.18 -6.18
CA THR A 30 11.57 -28.86 -6.93
C THR A 30 10.42 -29.25 -6.00
N ARG A 31 10.72 -29.80 -4.81
CA ARG A 31 9.68 -30.12 -3.80
C ARG A 31 8.94 -28.87 -3.35
N LEU A 32 9.66 -27.79 -3.02
CA LEU A 32 9.05 -26.51 -2.65
C LEU A 32 8.07 -26.00 -3.72
N LEU A 33 8.48 -26.02 -5.00
CA LEU A 33 7.62 -25.60 -6.10
C LEU A 33 6.39 -26.51 -6.27
N LEU A 34 6.53 -27.82 -6.08
CA LEU A 34 5.40 -28.75 -6.12
C LEU A 34 4.42 -28.52 -4.96
N ASP A 35 4.93 -28.21 -3.77
CA ASP A 35 4.11 -27.86 -2.61
C ASP A 35 3.30 -26.58 -2.85
N CYS A 36 3.81 -25.63 -3.66
CA CYS A 36 3.03 -24.48 -4.09
C CYS A 36 1.80 -24.87 -4.92
N PHE A 37 1.80 -26.01 -5.61
CA PHE A 37 0.65 -26.51 -6.40
C PHE A 37 -0.19 -27.55 -5.65
N ALA A 38 0.20 -27.93 -4.43
CA ALA A 38 -0.58 -28.87 -3.63
C ALA A 38 -1.92 -28.25 -3.22
N GLU A 39 -2.95 -29.09 -3.13
CA GLU A 39 -4.26 -28.65 -2.67
C GLU A 39 -4.16 -28.08 -1.25
N GLY A 40 -4.74 -26.90 -1.03
CA GLY A 40 -4.62 -26.17 0.24
C GLY A 40 -3.28 -25.45 0.44
N SER A 41 -2.43 -25.35 -0.58
CA SER A 41 -1.21 -24.54 -0.46
C SER A 41 -1.56 -23.07 -0.18
N PRO A 42 -0.78 -22.39 0.67
CA PRO A 42 -0.96 -20.94 0.89
C PRO A 42 -0.83 -20.14 -0.41
N VAL A 43 -0.01 -20.62 -1.37
CA VAL A 43 0.21 -19.95 -2.65
C VAL A 43 -1.04 -20.01 -3.53
N LEU A 44 -1.68 -21.18 -3.68
CA LEU A 44 -2.94 -21.30 -4.41
C LEU A 44 -4.06 -20.51 -3.73
N ALA A 45 -4.11 -20.50 -2.40
CA ALA A 45 -5.09 -19.69 -1.68
C ALA A 45 -4.96 -18.19 -2.01
N GLU A 46 -3.75 -17.67 -2.22
CA GLU A 46 -3.56 -16.29 -2.69
C GLU A 46 -4.02 -16.08 -4.13
N PHE A 47 -3.76 -17.04 -5.03
CA PHE A 47 -4.30 -16.98 -6.40
C PHE A 47 -5.83 -16.96 -6.42
N ASP A 48 -6.48 -17.80 -5.61
CA ASP A 48 -7.94 -17.85 -5.51
C ASP A 48 -8.52 -16.54 -4.94
N LYS A 49 -7.89 -15.97 -3.91
CA LYS A 49 -8.26 -14.65 -3.37
C LYS A 49 -8.16 -13.57 -4.44
N GLU A 50 -7.07 -13.54 -5.20
CA GLU A 50 -6.89 -12.54 -6.26
C GLU A 50 -7.86 -12.75 -7.42
N ALA A 51 -8.22 -13.99 -7.77
CA ALA A 51 -9.26 -14.26 -8.76
C ALA A 51 -10.62 -13.69 -8.31
N ILE A 52 -11.04 -13.97 -7.07
CA ILE A 52 -12.28 -13.43 -6.48
C ILE A 52 -12.25 -11.90 -6.49
N ARG A 53 -11.12 -11.29 -6.15
CA ARG A 53 -10.94 -9.83 -6.15
C ARG A 53 -10.97 -9.23 -7.54
N ALA A 54 -10.38 -9.90 -8.53
CA ALA A 54 -10.43 -9.48 -9.92
C ALA A 54 -11.87 -9.44 -10.43
N GLU A 55 -12.67 -10.46 -10.10
CA GLU A 55 -14.11 -10.49 -10.42
C GLU A 55 -14.90 -9.37 -9.71
N ALA A 56 -14.55 -9.07 -8.46
CA ALA A 56 -15.18 -8.00 -7.69
C ALA A 56 -14.75 -6.58 -8.13
N THR A 57 -13.63 -6.46 -8.84
CA THR A 57 -13.05 -5.19 -9.26
C THR A 57 -13.76 -4.65 -10.51
N THR A 58 -14.34 -3.46 -10.37
CA THR A 58 -15.07 -2.80 -11.47
C THR A 58 -14.17 -1.85 -12.26
N LYS A 59 -13.21 -1.20 -11.61
CA LYS A 59 -12.32 -0.21 -12.25
C LYS A 59 -11.02 -0.09 -11.48
N THR A 60 -9.92 -0.01 -12.21
CA THR A 60 -8.59 0.33 -11.67
C THR A 60 -8.20 1.72 -12.15
N THR A 61 -7.60 2.53 -11.29
CA THR A 61 -7.15 3.88 -11.62
C THR A 61 -5.86 4.20 -10.89
N THR A 62 -4.88 4.71 -11.62
CA THR A 62 -3.57 5.07 -11.08
C THR A 62 -3.41 6.58 -11.10
N PHE A 63 -2.91 7.15 -10.02
CA PHE A 63 -2.55 8.56 -9.95
C PHE A 63 -1.24 8.74 -9.19
N TYR A 64 -0.65 9.93 -9.30
CA TYR A 64 0.68 10.24 -8.77
C TYR A 64 0.62 11.39 -7.78
N GLY A 65 1.32 11.25 -6.66
CA GLY A 65 1.39 12.29 -5.64
C GLY A 65 2.57 12.07 -4.70
N THR A 66 2.77 13.01 -3.79
CA THR A 66 3.74 12.89 -2.70
C THR A 66 3.01 12.39 -1.47
N LEU A 67 3.46 11.28 -0.89
CA LEU A 67 2.83 10.71 0.29
C LEU A 67 3.20 11.54 1.52
N LEU A 68 2.22 12.20 2.13
CA LEU A 68 2.42 13.10 3.26
C LEU A 68 2.42 12.34 4.58
N PHE A 69 1.45 11.43 4.72
CA PHE A 69 1.18 10.75 5.98
C PHE A 69 0.34 9.50 5.77
N VAL A 70 0.41 8.58 6.74
CA VAL A 70 -0.44 7.40 6.80
C VAL A 70 -0.98 7.26 8.22
N ASP A 71 -2.29 7.22 8.37
CA ASP A 71 -2.95 7.02 9.67
C ASP A 71 -3.99 5.89 9.61
N LYS A 72 -4.59 5.52 10.74
CA LYS A 72 -5.64 4.50 10.79
C LYS A 72 -7.01 5.14 11.03
N GLU A 73 -8.02 4.75 10.27
CA GLU A 73 -9.41 5.18 10.48
C GLU A 73 -10.05 4.41 11.65
N ILE A 74 -10.63 5.12 12.63
CA ILE A 74 -11.28 4.51 13.82
C ILE A 74 -12.44 3.61 13.38
N THR A 75 -13.26 4.12 12.46
CA THR A 75 -14.57 3.53 12.13
C THR A 75 -14.45 2.31 11.24
N SER A 76 -13.39 2.22 10.44
CA SER A 76 -13.30 1.25 9.35
C SER A 76 -12.09 0.33 9.41
N THR A 77 -11.22 0.53 10.42
CA THR A 77 -9.92 -0.14 10.60
C THR A 77 -9.01 -0.08 9.38
N ARG A 78 -9.26 0.80 8.40
CA ARG A 78 -8.42 0.98 7.21
C ARG A 78 -7.27 1.94 7.47
N GLY A 79 -6.16 1.73 6.76
CA GLY A 79 -5.13 2.75 6.62
C GLY A 79 -5.64 3.87 5.73
N VAL A 80 -5.30 5.10 6.07
CA VAL A 80 -5.65 6.32 5.36
C VAL A 80 -4.36 6.99 4.95
N MET A 81 -4.15 7.11 3.64
CA MET A 81 -3.00 7.76 3.04
C MET A 81 -3.38 9.17 2.62
N PHE A 82 -2.57 10.14 3.04
CA PHE A 82 -2.69 11.54 2.66
C PHE A 82 -1.66 11.85 1.58
N LEU A 83 -2.11 12.31 0.41
CA LEU A 83 -1.24 12.60 -0.72
C LEU A 83 -1.35 14.06 -1.14
N LYS A 84 -0.22 14.66 -1.50
CA LYS A 84 -0.17 15.92 -2.23
C LYS A 84 -0.07 15.64 -3.72
N THR A 85 -1.11 16.03 -4.44
CA THR A 85 -1.25 15.91 -5.90
C THR A 85 -1.32 17.31 -6.52
N ARG A 86 -1.52 17.39 -7.84
CA ARG A 86 -1.82 18.67 -8.47
C ARG A 86 -3.26 19.06 -8.14
N PRO A 87 -3.56 20.35 -7.90
CA PRO A 87 -4.93 20.83 -7.81
C PRO A 87 -5.80 20.31 -8.95
N SER A 88 -7.01 19.91 -8.62
CA SER A 88 -8.02 19.45 -9.57
C SER A 88 -9.40 19.96 -9.14
N ASP A 89 -10.39 19.84 -10.02
CA ASP A 89 -11.77 20.25 -9.73
C ASP A 89 -12.34 19.55 -8.47
N HIS A 90 -11.90 18.32 -8.20
CA HIS A 90 -12.32 17.54 -7.03
C HIS A 90 -11.45 17.78 -5.79
N HIS A 91 -10.18 18.17 -5.98
CA HIS A 91 -9.22 18.45 -4.92
C HIS A 91 -8.52 19.78 -5.20
N PRO A 92 -9.18 20.94 -4.93
CA PRO A 92 -8.68 22.26 -5.33
C PRO A 92 -7.39 22.64 -4.60
N ASN A 93 -7.19 22.12 -3.39
CA ASN A 93 -5.98 22.30 -2.60
C ASN A 93 -4.85 21.30 -2.97
N GLY A 94 -5.08 20.41 -3.95
CA GLY A 94 -4.14 19.36 -4.32
C GLY A 94 -3.86 18.37 -3.18
N LYS A 95 -4.78 18.21 -2.23
CA LYS A 95 -4.69 17.19 -1.17
C LYS A 95 -5.73 16.12 -1.43
N GLU A 96 -5.25 14.89 -1.59
CA GLU A 96 -6.08 13.73 -1.89
C GLU A 96 -5.93 12.67 -0.80
N LEU A 97 -7.02 12.01 -0.47
CA LEU A 97 -7.07 10.97 0.54
C LEU A 97 -7.44 9.65 -0.11
N VAL A 98 -6.69 8.61 0.23
CA VAL A 98 -6.99 7.25 -0.21
C VAL A 98 -6.96 6.28 0.95
N ARG A 99 -7.88 5.31 0.94
CA ARG A 99 -7.96 4.25 1.95
C ARG A 99 -7.33 2.97 1.43
N THR A 100 -6.51 2.32 2.25
CA THR A 100 -6.03 0.95 2.02
C THR A 100 -7.13 -0.06 2.28
N ASP A 101 -6.82 -1.34 2.10
CA ASP A 101 -7.67 -2.39 2.64
C ASP A 101 -7.66 -2.32 4.18
N ARG A 102 -8.56 -3.06 4.83
CA ARG A 102 -8.69 -3.09 6.29
C ARG A 102 -7.39 -3.62 6.91
N THR A 103 -6.87 -2.93 7.92
CA THR A 103 -5.63 -3.32 8.61
C THR A 103 -5.85 -4.44 9.64
N ASP A 104 -7.02 -5.05 9.68
CA ASP A 104 -7.25 -6.30 10.42
C ASP A 104 -6.92 -7.54 9.58
N THR A 105 -6.66 -7.37 8.28
CA THR A 105 -6.06 -8.40 7.42
C THR A 105 -4.54 -8.21 7.34
N VAL A 106 -3.80 -9.31 7.12
CA VAL A 106 -2.34 -9.27 6.95
C VAL A 106 -1.96 -8.37 5.78
N GLU A 107 -2.66 -8.49 4.67
CA GLU A 107 -2.39 -7.72 3.45
C GLU A 107 -2.64 -6.23 3.64
N GLY A 108 -3.74 -5.85 4.31
CA GLY A 108 -4.01 -4.45 4.62
C GLY A 108 -2.95 -3.85 5.56
N GLN A 109 -2.43 -4.64 6.50
CA GLN A 109 -1.30 -4.22 7.34
C GLN A 109 0.00 -4.06 6.56
N GLU A 110 0.30 -4.96 5.63
CA GLU A 110 1.51 -4.90 4.81
C GLU A 110 1.50 -3.67 3.91
N VAL A 111 0.37 -3.37 3.26
CA VAL A 111 0.20 -2.17 2.44
C VAL A 111 0.34 -0.91 3.30
N ALA A 112 -0.29 -0.86 4.47
CA ALA A 112 -0.18 0.28 5.38
C ALA A 112 1.25 0.50 5.89
N LYS A 113 1.95 -0.58 6.30
CA LYS A 113 3.36 -0.53 6.71
C LYS A 113 4.26 -0.07 5.57
N LYS A 114 4.08 -0.61 4.36
CA LYS A 114 4.82 -0.19 3.17
C LYS A 114 4.54 1.27 2.82
N ALA A 115 3.31 1.75 2.98
CA ALA A 115 3.00 3.16 2.77
C ALA A 115 3.70 4.04 3.81
N GLN A 116 3.77 3.63 5.08
CA GLN A 116 4.48 4.38 6.12
C GLN A 116 5.97 4.58 5.80
N THR A 117 6.64 3.61 5.19
CA THR A 117 8.06 3.76 4.80
C THR A 117 8.27 4.68 3.60
N LEU A 118 7.19 5.07 2.90
CA LEU A 118 7.22 5.90 1.69
C LEU A 118 6.77 7.34 1.94
N VAL A 119 6.58 7.74 3.21
CA VAL A 119 6.29 9.13 3.55
C VAL A 119 7.44 10.03 3.05
N GLY A 120 7.08 11.12 2.36
CA GLY A 120 8.00 12.02 1.69
C GLY A 120 8.46 11.55 0.31
N HIS A 121 8.05 10.37 -0.15
CA HIS A 121 8.34 9.90 -1.50
C HIS A 121 7.26 10.36 -2.49
N ARG A 122 7.68 10.57 -3.75
CA ARG A 122 6.78 10.59 -4.88
C ARG A 122 6.30 9.16 -5.13
N VAL A 123 4.99 8.93 -5.14
CA VAL A 123 4.41 7.60 -5.28
C VAL A 123 3.39 7.56 -6.42
N ALA A 124 3.31 6.42 -7.09
CA ALA A 124 2.19 6.01 -7.91
C ALA A 124 1.25 5.15 -7.05
N VAL A 125 0.01 5.59 -6.89
CA VAL A 125 -1.01 4.85 -6.16
C VAL A 125 -2.01 4.30 -7.16
N THR A 126 -2.09 2.97 -7.21
CA THR A 126 -3.11 2.26 -7.99
C THR A 126 -4.25 1.91 -7.06
N MET A 127 -5.44 2.42 -7.38
CA MET A 127 -6.67 2.10 -6.68
C MET A 127 -7.52 1.14 -7.50
N ARG A 128 -8.23 0.27 -6.80
CA ARG A 128 -9.32 -0.53 -7.37
C ARG A 128 -10.65 -0.15 -6.72
N ILE A 129 -11.71 -0.16 -7.54
CA ILE A 129 -13.08 0.02 -7.09
C ILE A 129 -13.72 -1.36 -7.00
N GLU A 130 -14.01 -1.80 -5.79
CA GLU A 130 -14.63 -3.10 -5.53
C GLU A 130 -16.12 -2.95 -5.20
N LYS A 131 -16.92 -3.94 -5.57
CA LYS A 131 -18.29 -4.09 -5.08
C LYS A 131 -18.25 -4.71 -3.68
N ALA A 132 -18.88 -4.06 -2.71
CA ALA A 132 -18.98 -4.54 -1.34
C ALA A 132 -20.44 -4.48 -0.85
N VAL A 133 -20.84 -5.46 -0.05
CA VAL A 133 -22.13 -5.43 0.65
C VAL A 133 -21.88 -4.90 2.06
N ILE A 134 -22.35 -3.69 2.35
CA ILE A 134 -22.21 -3.05 3.66
C ILE A 134 -23.62 -2.85 4.23
N ALA A 135 -23.89 -3.47 5.38
CA ALA A 135 -25.20 -3.46 6.04
C ALA A 135 -26.35 -3.87 5.08
N GLY A 136 -26.13 -4.94 4.30
CA GLY A 136 -27.11 -5.48 3.35
C GLY A 136 -27.33 -4.64 2.08
N LYS A 137 -26.56 -3.57 1.87
CA LYS A 137 -26.65 -2.72 0.67
C LYS A 137 -25.40 -2.84 -0.18
N ASN A 138 -25.58 -2.94 -1.50
CA ASN A 138 -24.50 -2.84 -2.46
C ASN A 138 -23.88 -1.44 -2.41
N ARG A 139 -22.58 -1.40 -2.16
CA ARG A 139 -21.75 -0.21 -2.14
C ARG A 139 -20.52 -0.46 -2.99
N THR A 140 -19.90 0.62 -3.45
CA THR A 140 -18.57 0.56 -4.03
C THR A 140 -17.57 1.12 -3.04
N VAL A 141 -16.44 0.43 -2.89
CA VAL A 141 -15.33 0.89 -2.05
C VAL A 141 -14.10 1.09 -2.91
N ARG A 142 -13.38 2.19 -2.67
CA ARG A 142 -12.10 2.48 -3.32
C ARG A 142 -11.01 2.02 -2.37
N VAL A 143 -10.14 1.13 -2.83
CA VAL A 143 -9.10 0.51 -2.03
C VAL A 143 -7.76 0.65 -2.74
N VAL A 144 -6.69 0.95 -2.01
CA VAL A 144 -5.33 0.88 -2.55
C VAL A 144 -5.02 -0.57 -2.92
N HIS A 145 -4.71 -0.80 -4.18
CA HIS A 145 -4.23 -2.07 -4.68
C HIS A 145 -2.69 -2.13 -4.67
N ALA A 146 -2.03 -1.06 -5.13
CA ALA A 146 -0.58 -1.02 -5.19
C ALA A 146 -0.04 0.39 -4.92
N ILE A 147 1.12 0.43 -4.26
CA ILE A 147 1.93 1.63 -4.08
C ILE A 147 3.35 1.37 -4.58
N VAL A 148 3.81 2.23 -5.48
CA VAL A 148 5.15 2.21 -6.06
C VAL A 148 5.82 3.55 -5.82
N SER A 149 7.05 3.53 -5.31
CA SER A 149 7.84 4.75 -5.14
C SER A 149 8.58 5.10 -6.42
N ASN A 150 8.55 6.39 -6.76
CA ASN A 150 9.33 7.00 -7.83
C ASN A 150 10.53 7.81 -7.27
N GLY A 151 10.93 7.54 -6.02
CA GLY A 151 11.99 8.26 -5.33
C GLY A 151 11.49 9.28 -4.30
N VAL A 152 12.44 9.84 -3.54
CA VAL A 152 12.18 10.90 -2.56
C VAL A 152 11.73 12.17 -3.29
N ASP A 153 10.69 12.83 -2.79
CA ASP A 153 10.27 14.12 -3.33
C ASP A 153 11.17 15.24 -2.74
N PRO A 154 12.00 15.91 -3.56
CA PRO A 154 12.89 16.97 -3.06
C PRO A 154 12.13 18.19 -2.54
N ALA A 155 10.87 18.37 -2.94
CA ALA A 155 10.02 19.47 -2.47
C ALA A 155 9.31 19.14 -1.16
N PHE A 156 9.37 17.89 -0.67
CA PHE A 156 8.70 17.50 0.56
C PHE A 156 9.30 18.23 1.75
N ASN A 157 8.49 19.07 2.39
CA ASN A 157 8.86 19.78 3.61
C ASN A 157 7.79 19.59 4.69
N PRO A 158 8.05 18.80 5.74
CA PRO A 158 7.07 18.58 6.81
C PRO A 158 6.78 19.86 7.63
N ALA A 159 7.61 20.90 7.55
CA ALA A 159 7.31 22.18 8.23
C ALA A 159 6.32 23.07 7.45
N ASP A 160 6.11 22.81 6.16
CA ASP A 160 5.21 23.59 5.32
C ASP A 160 3.75 23.11 5.51
N PRO A 161 2.80 24.01 5.85
CA PRO A 161 1.37 23.68 5.99
C PRO A 161 0.74 23.02 4.76
N SER A 162 1.31 23.26 3.56
CA SER A 162 0.83 22.64 2.33
C SER A 162 1.15 21.14 2.25
N TYR A 163 2.11 20.65 3.04
CA TYR A 163 2.48 19.24 3.19
C TYR A 163 1.91 18.60 4.46
N GLN A 164 1.11 19.35 5.22
CA GLN A 164 0.39 18.81 6.37
C GLN A 164 -0.91 18.14 5.91
N PRO A 165 -1.23 16.94 6.42
CA PRO A 165 -2.52 16.29 6.17
C PRO A 165 -3.69 17.15 6.65
N ASP A 166 -4.78 17.09 5.90
CA ASP A 166 -6.04 17.75 6.24
C ASP A 166 -6.95 16.74 6.94
N TYR A 167 -7.26 17.00 8.21
CA TYR A 167 -7.92 16.04 9.10
C TYR A 167 -9.41 16.34 9.32
N GLU A 168 -9.94 17.44 8.76
CA GLU A 168 -11.21 18.03 9.20
C GLU A 168 -12.41 17.06 9.09
N ASP A 169 -12.35 16.06 8.21
CA ASP A 169 -13.46 15.14 7.94
C ASP A 169 -13.29 13.71 8.49
N LEU A 170 -12.22 13.40 9.23
CA LEU A 170 -11.88 12.01 9.56
C LEU A 170 -11.90 11.72 11.06
N LYS A 171 -12.67 10.70 11.44
CA LYS A 171 -12.55 10.03 12.75
C LYS A 171 -11.35 9.09 12.72
N LEU A 172 -10.14 9.60 12.90
CA LEU A 172 -8.87 8.83 12.87
C LEU A 172 -8.39 8.42 14.25
N ASP A 173 -7.89 7.19 14.33
CA ASP A 173 -7.27 6.64 15.52
C ASP A 173 -5.86 7.19 15.53
N LYS A 174 -5.49 7.94 16.56
CA LYS A 174 -4.20 8.64 16.64
C LYS A 174 -3.05 7.65 16.90
N MET A 175 -2.85 6.68 16.02
CA MET A 175 -1.74 5.72 16.11
C MET A 175 -0.38 6.43 16.00
N ALA A 176 -0.34 7.60 15.36
CA ALA A 176 0.87 8.41 15.20
C ALA A 176 1.08 9.51 16.24
N SER A 177 0.38 9.49 17.38
CA SER A 177 0.65 10.41 18.51
C SER A 177 2.03 10.20 19.19
N ARG A 178 2.91 9.36 18.62
CA ARG A 178 4.27 9.09 19.10
C ARG A 178 5.39 9.72 18.26
N LEU A 179 5.09 10.40 17.14
CA LEU A 179 6.06 11.27 16.48
C LEU A 179 5.85 12.71 16.97
N PRO A 180 6.92 13.47 17.29
CA PRO A 180 6.77 14.81 17.80
C PRO A 180 6.03 15.64 16.76
N ARG A 181 4.89 16.22 17.17
CA ARG A 181 4.26 17.28 16.38
C ARG A 181 5.32 18.36 16.18
N PRO A 182 5.62 18.82 14.97
CA PRO A 182 6.40 20.03 14.83
C PRO A 182 5.62 21.11 15.60
N GLY A 183 6.26 21.63 16.66
CA GLY A 183 5.69 22.71 17.44
C GLY A 183 5.36 23.88 16.51
N PRO A 184 4.37 24.72 16.87
CA PRO A 184 4.15 25.95 16.11
C PRO A 184 5.49 26.69 15.98
N PRO A 185 5.80 27.29 14.82
CA PRO A 185 7.00 28.09 14.68
C PRO A 185 7.01 29.11 15.81
N LEU A 186 8.10 29.14 16.60
CA LEU A 186 8.26 30.14 17.64
C LEU A 186 7.99 31.49 17.01
N ALA A 187 6.91 32.15 17.42
CA ALA A 187 6.67 33.53 17.09
C ALA A 187 7.93 34.29 17.50
N ALA A 188 8.58 34.94 16.53
CA ALA A 188 9.67 35.86 16.80
C ALA A 188 9.14 36.87 17.83
N LEU A 189 9.69 36.83 19.04
CA LEU A 189 9.41 37.83 20.06
C LEU A 189 9.79 39.20 19.47
N PRO A 190 8.86 40.18 19.47
CA PRO A 190 9.19 41.51 19.00
C PRO A 190 10.01 42.22 20.10
N GLY A 191 11.17 42.74 19.72
CA GLY A 191 11.85 43.80 20.45
C GLY A 191 12.96 43.36 21.39
N ALA A 192 14.19 43.34 20.87
CA ALA A 192 15.35 43.81 21.61
C ALA A 192 16.04 44.86 20.73
N ALA A 193 15.54 46.09 20.83
CA ALA A 193 16.26 47.29 20.40
C ALA A 193 16.79 47.98 21.66
N ALA A 194 18.03 48.47 21.54
CA ALA A 194 18.89 49.16 22.50
C ALA A 194 19.67 48.26 23.47
#